data_AF-A0A023FVM7-F1
#
_entry.id   AF-A0A023FVM7-F1
#
_cell.length_a   1.000
_cell.length_b   1.000
_cell.length_c   1.000
_cell.angle_alpha   90.00
_cell.angle_beta   90.00
_cell.angle_gamma   90.00
#
_symmetry.space_group_name_H-M   'P 1'
#
loop_
_entity.id
_entity.type
_entity.pdbx_description
1 polymer ?
#
loop_
_entity_poly.entity_id
_entity_poly.type
_entity_poly.pdbx_seq_one_letter_code
_entity_poly.pdbx_strand_id
1 'polypeptide(L)'
;NARDADLVLANPVLPDEVLQEAVPGNIRLAEHFVAFLRRLLEYIKMRMRAQHMVQESPAAFLKDILQKVCLERKPLRFAAERLRSLLRTLEVSDPTNYGPLVRLCHFASLVSTYTKGFTVIVEPYDERSPGVPNPVINLSCMDASLSIKPVFNRFQSVIITSGTLSPVEMYPKILDFRPVVSASLSITLARPSICPLIVSKGSDQVALSSRFETREEVSVVRNYGALLVELASCVPDGLVCFFTSYVYLESVVAAWYEQGVLDQLQRRKLLFLETPDAAETALALANYVKACENGRGAVLLSVARGKVSEGVDFDHHLGRAVLMFGIPLCTPRAGYSGPG
;
A
#
# COMPACT_ATOMS: atom_id res chain seq x y z
N ASN A 1 25.05 -10.89 -24.90
CA ASN A 1 24.58 -9.61 -24.31
C ASN A 1 23.15 -9.67 -23.73
N ALA A 2 22.33 -10.70 -24.01
CA ALA A 2 21.04 -10.89 -23.32
C ALA A 2 21.17 -11.55 -21.92
N ARG A 3 22.22 -12.36 -21.70
CA ARG A 3 22.49 -12.97 -20.38
C ARG A 3 22.88 -11.96 -19.29
N ASP A 4 23.54 -10.86 -19.66
CA ASP A 4 23.82 -9.77 -18.72
C ASP A 4 22.55 -8.98 -18.38
N ALA A 5 21.62 -8.82 -19.34
CA ALA A 5 20.33 -8.19 -19.07
C ALA A 5 19.40 -9.07 -18.21
N ASP A 6 19.50 -10.39 -18.29
CA ASP A 6 18.79 -11.31 -17.37
C ASP A 6 19.41 -11.28 -15.94
N LEU A 7 20.69 -10.94 -15.81
CA LEU A 7 21.32 -10.58 -14.52
C LEU A 7 20.87 -9.20 -14.01
N VAL A 8 20.56 -8.26 -14.92
CA VAL A 8 20.05 -6.91 -14.60
C VAL A 8 18.68 -6.96 -13.90
N LEU A 9 17.91 -8.04 -14.10
CA LEU A 9 16.64 -8.35 -13.42
C LEU A 9 16.74 -9.59 -12.52
N ALA A 10 17.94 -9.92 -12.02
CA ALA A 10 18.06 -10.92 -10.96
C ALA A 10 17.17 -10.50 -9.78
N ASN A 11 16.29 -11.41 -9.38
CA ASN A 11 15.25 -11.21 -8.38
C ASN A 11 15.89 -10.54 -7.14
N PRO A 12 15.61 -9.25 -6.84
CA PRO A 12 16.36 -8.45 -5.87
C PRO A 12 16.23 -8.95 -4.42
N VAL A 13 15.47 -10.02 -4.24
CA VAL A 13 15.05 -10.60 -2.98
C VAL A 13 15.86 -11.84 -2.60
N LEU A 14 16.88 -12.24 -3.37
CA LEU A 14 17.79 -13.30 -2.97
C LEU A 14 19.23 -12.76 -3.03
N PRO A 15 20.01 -12.82 -1.94
CA PRO A 15 21.43 -12.49 -1.97
C PRO A 15 22.16 -13.23 -3.09
N ASP A 16 23.12 -12.58 -3.74
CA ASP A 16 23.90 -13.16 -4.85
C ASP A 16 24.62 -14.47 -4.44
N GLU A 17 24.89 -14.65 -3.14
CA GLU A 17 25.44 -15.88 -2.56
C GLU A 17 24.49 -17.10 -2.70
N VAL A 18 23.16 -16.89 -2.72
CA VAL A 18 22.18 -17.96 -2.96
C VAL A 18 22.30 -18.46 -4.40
N LEU A 19 22.45 -17.53 -5.35
CA LEU A 19 22.43 -17.81 -6.78
C LEU A 19 23.67 -18.60 -7.25
N GLN A 20 24.77 -18.55 -6.49
CA GLN A 20 26.04 -19.20 -6.83
C GLN A 20 26.20 -20.58 -6.16
N GLU A 21 25.37 -20.92 -5.17
CA GLU A 21 25.46 -22.19 -4.45
C GLU A 21 24.79 -23.34 -5.21
N ALA A 22 25.41 -24.53 -5.17
CA ALA A 22 24.82 -25.72 -5.77
C ALA A 22 23.57 -26.20 -5.00
N VAL A 23 22.53 -26.57 -5.76
CA VAL A 23 21.27 -27.12 -5.21
C VAL A 23 21.56 -28.29 -4.24
N PRO A 24 21.02 -28.26 -3.01
CA PRO A 24 21.22 -29.31 -2.01
C PRO A 24 20.81 -30.69 -2.51
N GLY A 25 21.60 -31.72 -2.14
CA GLY A 25 21.40 -33.12 -2.55
C GLY A 25 19.97 -33.63 -2.32
N ASN A 26 19.36 -33.26 -1.19
CA ASN A 26 18.05 -33.74 -0.75
C ASN A 26 16.87 -33.33 -1.65
N ILE A 27 17.04 -32.29 -2.49
CA ILE A 27 16.00 -31.79 -3.40
C ILE A 27 16.38 -31.91 -4.89
N ARG A 28 17.47 -32.65 -5.19
CA ARG A 28 17.92 -32.86 -6.58
C ARG A 28 16.94 -33.72 -7.37
N LEU A 29 16.45 -34.81 -6.80
CA LEU A 29 15.47 -35.66 -7.47
C LEU A 29 14.08 -35.03 -7.42
N ALA A 30 13.36 -35.08 -8.55
CA ALA A 30 12.02 -34.45 -8.66
C ALA A 30 11.02 -35.07 -7.67
N GLU A 31 11.06 -36.38 -7.48
CA GLU A 31 10.20 -37.10 -6.54
C GLU A 31 10.40 -36.62 -5.09
N HIS A 32 11.65 -36.47 -4.67
CA HIS A 32 11.98 -35.95 -3.34
C HIS A 32 11.57 -34.49 -3.18
N PHE A 33 11.70 -33.68 -4.23
CA PHE A 33 11.24 -32.30 -4.21
C PHE A 33 9.71 -32.20 -4.10
N VAL A 34 8.96 -33.04 -4.79
CA VAL A 34 7.48 -33.10 -4.66
C VAL A 34 7.09 -33.54 -3.25
N ALA A 35 7.76 -34.55 -2.68
CA ALA A 35 7.53 -34.97 -1.30
C ALA A 35 7.84 -33.85 -0.30
N PHE A 36 8.92 -33.10 -0.53
CA PHE A 36 9.30 -31.91 0.24
C PHE A 36 8.22 -30.82 0.19
N LEU A 37 7.70 -30.50 -1.00
CA LEU A 37 6.62 -29.51 -1.14
C LEU A 37 5.33 -29.95 -0.48
N ARG A 38 4.98 -31.25 -0.54
CA ARG A 38 3.81 -31.78 0.18
C ARG A 38 3.95 -31.59 1.69
N ARG A 39 5.11 -31.90 2.27
CA ARG A 39 5.39 -31.69 3.70
C ARG A 39 5.29 -30.21 4.09
N LEU A 40 5.86 -29.32 3.29
CA LEU A 40 5.80 -27.87 3.51
C LEU A 40 4.35 -27.35 3.43
N LEU A 41 3.56 -27.85 2.48
CA LEU A 41 2.15 -27.47 2.33
C LEU A 41 1.32 -27.91 3.54
N GLU A 42 1.49 -29.14 4.02
CA GLU A 42 0.77 -29.62 5.20
C GLU A 42 1.16 -28.85 6.47
N TYR A 43 2.44 -28.44 6.61
CA TYR A 43 2.85 -27.54 7.68
C TYR A 43 2.10 -26.20 7.64
N ILE A 44 2.05 -25.58 6.46
CA ILE A 44 1.38 -24.27 6.30
C ILE A 44 -0.12 -24.39 6.55
N LYS A 45 -0.78 -25.45 6.05
CA LYS A 45 -2.19 -25.73 6.38
C LYS A 45 -2.42 -25.89 7.87
N MET A 46 -1.53 -26.60 8.57
CA MET A 46 -1.61 -26.74 10.03
C MET A 46 -1.49 -25.38 10.72
N ARG A 47 -0.60 -24.50 10.27
CA ARG A 47 -0.44 -23.14 10.81
C ARG A 47 -1.66 -22.25 10.53
N MET A 48 -2.30 -22.40 9.36
CA MET A 48 -3.52 -21.65 9.00
C MET A 48 -4.76 -22.06 9.81
N ARG A 49 -4.71 -23.17 10.56
CA ARG A 49 -5.81 -23.59 11.46
C ARG A 49 -5.79 -22.89 12.82
N ALA A 50 -4.84 -22.01 13.08
CA ALA A 50 -4.82 -21.21 14.30
C ALA A 50 -6.10 -20.37 14.41
N GLN A 51 -6.68 -20.25 15.61
CA GLN A 51 -7.90 -19.47 15.86
C GLN A 51 -7.64 -18.03 16.31
N HIS A 52 -6.41 -17.71 16.70
CA HIS A 52 -6.00 -16.39 17.14
C HIS A 52 -4.90 -15.84 16.24
N MET A 53 -4.74 -14.51 16.22
CA MET A 53 -3.64 -13.87 15.53
C MET A 53 -2.31 -14.28 16.17
N VAL A 54 -1.39 -14.79 15.35
CA VAL A 54 -0.04 -15.20 15.80
C VAL A 54 1.00 -14.38 15.08
N GLN A 55 1.87 -13.73 15.84
CA GLN A 55 3.04 -13.01 15.32
C GLN A 55 4.32 -13.74 15.74
N GLU A 56 5.16 -14.10 14.77
CA GLU A 56 6.41 -14.82 15.01
C GLU A 56 7.56 -14.23 14.18
N SER A 57 8.78 -14.38 14.71
CA SER A 57 9.98 -14.12 13.92
C SER A 57 10.25 -15.27 12.92
N PRO A 58 10.86 -14.99 11.76
CA PRO A 58 11.25 -16.04 10.80
C PRO A 58 12.14 -17.11 11.44
N ALA A 59 13.00 -16.75 12.39
CA ALA A 59 13.85 -17.70 13.10
C ALA A 59 13.04 -18.67 13.98
N ALA A 60 12.03 -18.18 14.70
CA ALA A 60 11.12 -19.02 15.47
C ALA A 60 10.30 -19.94 14.55
N PHE A 61 9.81 -19.41 13.43
CA PHE A 61 9.08 -20.17 12.42
C PHE A 61 9.95 -21.29 11.81
N LEU A 62 11.21 -21.02 11.46
CA LEU A 62 12.15 -22.03 10.97
C LEU A 62 12.45 -23.11 12.01
N LYS A 63 12.55 -22.74 13.29
CA LYS A 63 12.74 -23.70 14.39
C LYS A 63 11.52 -24.62 14.54
N ASP A 64 10.31 -24.06 14.46
CA ASP A 64 9.06 -24.83 14.53
C ASP A 64 8.89 -25.78 13.34
N ILE A 65 9.24 -25.32 12.13
CA ILE A 65 9.28 -26.17 10.93
C ILE A 65 10.21 -27.37 11.12
N LEU A 66 11.41 -27.12 11.64
CA LEU A 66 12.41 -28.16 11.86
C LEU A 66 11.92 -29.19 12.89
N GLN A 67 11.27 -28.73 13.96
CA GLN A 67 10.77 -29.60 15.03
C GLN A 67 9.57 -30.46 14.60
N LYS A 68 8.63 -29.90 13.82
CA LYS A 68 7.38 -30.60 13.47
C LYS A 68 7.47 -31.41 12.18
N VAL A 69 8.24 -30.95 11.19
CA VAL A 69 8.23 -31.52 9.83
C VAL A 69 9.63 -31.93 9.37
N CYS A 70 10.65 -31.71 10.20
CA CYS A 70 12.05 -32.08 9.93
C CYS A 70 12.56 -31.49 8.60
N LEU A 71 12.12 -30.28 8.25
CA LEU A 71 12.65 -29.55 7.08
C LEU A 71 13.76 -28.62 7.53
N GLU A 72 14.94 -28.82 6.96
CA GLU A 72 16.11 -27.98 7.21
C GLU A 72 15.98 -26.62 6.50
N ARG A 73 16.70 -25.63 7.03
CA ARG A 73 16.77 -24.28 6.46
C ARG A 73 17.34 -24.26 5.03
N LYS A 74 18.37 -25.07 4.77
CA LYS A 74 19.12 -25.02 3.50
C LYS A 74 18.24 -25.43 2.29
N PRO A 75 17.52 -26.57 2.31
CA PRO A 75 16.57 -26.90 1.24
C PRO A 75 15.46 -25.85 1.00
N LEU A 76 14.96 -25.21 2.06
CA LEU A 76 13.93 -24.15 1.94
C LEU A 76 14.43 -22.93 1.16
N ARG A 77 15.72 -22.60 1.29
CA ARG A 77 16.37 -21.46 0.59
C ARG A 77 16.33 -21.61 -0.93
N PHE A 78 16.50 -22.82 -1.44
CA PHE A 78 16.55 -23.13 -2.88
C PHE A 78 15.20 -23.57 -3.46
N ALA A 79 14.11 -23.52 -2.68
CA ALA A 79 12.81 -24.03 -3.11
C ALA A 79 12.28 -23.32 -4.36
N ALA A 80 12.39 -21.99 -4.43
CA ALA A 80 11.92 -21.20 -5.57
C ALA A 80 12.72 -21.50 -6.85
N GLU A 81 14.05 -21.56 -6.75
CA GLU A 81 14.93 -21.86 -7.88
C GLU A 81 14.72 -23.29 -8.39
N ARG A 82 14.58 -24.26 -7.46
CA ARG A 82 14.35 -25.65 -7.82
C ARG A 82 13.03 -25.84 -8.54
N LEU A 83 11.95 -25.20 -8.08
CA LEU A 83 10.66 -25.23 -8.77
C LEU A 83 10.78 -24.63 -10.18
N ARG A 84 11.45 -23.48 -10.32
CA ARG A 84 11.68 -22.85 -11.63
C ARG A 84 12.47 -23.74 -12.59
N SER A 85 13.51 -24.41 -12.09
CA SER A 85 14.30 -25.38 -12.86
C SER A 85 13.45 -26.60 -13.27
N LEU A 86 12.62 -27.12 -12.37
CA LEU A 86 11.76 -28.27 -12.64
C LEU A 86 10.70 -27.95 -13.70
N LEU A 87 10.02 -26.80 -13.59
CA LEU A 87 9.00 -26.38 -14.56
C LEU A 87 9.59 -26.18 -15.96
N ARG A 88 10.83 -25.67 -16.05
CA ARG A 88 11.57 -25.57 -17.33
C ARG A 88 11.92 -26.94 -17.90
N THR A 89 12.33 -27.88 -17.05
CA THR A 89 12.71 -29.24 -17.48
C THR A 89 11.51 -30.05 -17.95
N LEU A 90 10.34 -29.81 -17.37
CA LEU A 90 9.08 -30.46 -17.73
C LEU A 90 8.37 -29.81 -18.94
N GLU A 91 8.96 -28.75 -19.53
CA GLU A 91 8.42 -28.05 -20.70
C GLU A 91 6.93 -27.70 -20.57
N VAL A 92 6.53 -27.22 -19.39
CA VAL A 92 5.13 -26.88 -19.11
C VAL A 92 4.66 -25.74 -20.02
N SER A 93 3.57 -25.98 -20.76
CA SER A 93 2.99 -25.01 -21.71
C SER A 93 2.45 -23.75 -21.03
N ASP A 94 1.74 -23.90 -19.90
CA ASP A 94 1.09 -22.80 -19.19
C ASP A 94 1.61 -22.64 -17.74
N PRO A 95 2.55 -21.71 -17.50
CA PRO A 95 3.12 -21.50 -16.16
C PRO A 95 2.17 -20.81 -15.19
N THR A 96 1.08 -20.19 -15.68
CA THR A 96 0.10 -19.46 -14.87
C THR A 96 -0.63 -20.36 -13.86
N ASN A 97 -0.91 -21.61 -14.24
CA ASN A 97 -1.56 -22.60 -13.37
C ASN A 97 -0.74 -22.93 -12.10
N TYR A 98 0.58 -22.72 -12.14
CA TYR A 98 1.49 -23.00 -11.04
C TYR A 98 1.73 -21.80 -10.11
N GLY A 99 1.02 -20.69 -10.31
CA GLY A 99 1.14 -19.47 -9.50
C GLY A 99 1.09 -19.69 -7.98
N PRO A 100 0.14 -20.49 -7.44
CA PRO A 100 0.09 -20.78 -6.00
C PRO A 100 1.32 -21.53 -5.47
N LEU A 101 1.86 -22.48 -6.24
CA LEU A 101 3.06 -23.23 -5.88
C LEU A 101 4.31 -22.34 -5.94
N VAL A 102 4.37 -21.45 -6.92
CA VAL A 102 5.41 -20.42 -7.03
C VAL A 102 5.39 -19.51 -5.80
N ARG A 103 4.19 -19.04 -5.39
CA ARG A 103 4.02 -18.22 -4.17
C ARG A 103 4.48 -18.95 -2.91
N LEU A 104 4.12 -20.23 -2.77
CA LEU A 104 4.56 -21.08 -1.65
C LEU A 104 6.09 -21.20 -1.58
N CYS A 105 6.74 -21.45 -2.72
CA CYS A 105 8.18 -21.61 -2.78
C CYS A 105 8.93 -20.29 -2.54
N HIS A 106 8.40 -19.17 -3.05
CA HIS A 106 8.94 -17.84 -2.74
C HIS A 106 8.82 -17.54 -1.24
N PHE A 107 7.67 -17.78 -0.63
CA PHE A 107 7.50 -17.63 0.82
C PHE A 107 8.56 -18.42 1.60
N ALA A 108 8.75 -19.71 1.28
CA ALA A 108 9.75 -20.54 1.95
C ALA A 108 11.20 -20.04 1.74
N SER A 109 11.51 -19.57 0.52
CA SER A 109 12.84 -19.04 0.19
C SER A 109 13.13 -17.73 0.93
N LEU A 110 12.13 -16.85 1.07
CA LEU A 110 12.25 -15.58 1.78
C LEU A 110 12.40 -15.78 3.30
N VAL A 111 11.55 -16.62 3.90
CA VAL A 111 11.60 -16.93 5.33
C VAL A 111 12.94 -17.56 5.73
N SER A 112 13.48 -18.43 4.87
CA SER A 112 14.78 -19.07 5.13
C SER A 112 15.98 -18.15 4.88
N THR A 113 15.84 -17.16 4.00
CA THR A 113 16.92 -16.22 3.66
C THR A 113 17.01 -15.08 4.68
N TYR A 114 15.90 -14.38 4.93
CA TYR A 114 15.89 -13.20 5.80
C TYR A 114 15.38 -13.53 7.20
N THR A 115 16.31 -13.62 8.14
CA THR A 115 15.99 -13.85 9.56
C THR A 115 15.82 -12.56 10.36
N LYS A 116 16.27 -11.41 9.81
CA LYS A 116 16.19 -10.08 10.44
C LYS A 116 15.30 -9.17 9.58
N GLY A 117 14.55 -8.28 10.22
CA GLY A 117 13.72 -7.28 9.54
C GLY A 117 12.41 -7.80 8.96
N PHE A 118 12.14 -9.11 9.06
CA PHE A 118 10.88 -9.71 8.62
C PHE A 118 10.11 -10.29 9.80
N THR A 119 8.79 -10.32 9.67
CA THR A 119 7.85 -10.89 10.65
C THR A 119 6.82 -11.74 9.92
N VAL A 120 6.53 -12.93 10.44
CA VAL A 120 5.45 -13.80 9.97
C VAL A 120 4.22 -13.53 10.83
N ILE A 121 3.13 -13.13 10.21
CA ILE A 121 1.85 -12.86 10.86
C ILE A 121 0.82 -13.83 10.31
N VAL A 122 0.11 -14.54 11.18
CA VAL A 122 -1.00 -15.42 10.82
C VAL A 122 -2.28 -14.78 11.33
N GLU A 123 -3.15 -14.39 10.42
CA GLU A 123 -4.44 -13.75 10.69
C GLU A 123 -5.55 -14.76 10.35
N PRO A 124 -6.35 -15.22 11.32
CA PRO A 124 -7.39 -16.23 11.06
C PRO A 124 -8.69 -15.69 10.45
N TYR A 125 -8.96 -14.40 10.67
CA TYR A 125 -10.18 -13.71 10.24
C TYR A 125 -9.80 -12.45 9.48
N ASP A 126 -10.64 -12.07 8.52
CA ASP A 126 -10.55 -10.77 7.88
C ASP A 126 -11.15 -9.70 8.81
N GLU A 127 -10.50 -8.53 8.91
CA GLU A 127 -10.97 -7.41 9.74
C GLU A 127 -12.38 -6.95 9.35
N ARG A 128 -12.74 -7.11 8.06
CA ARG A 128 -14.05 -6.70 7.52
C ARG A 128 -15.16 -7.70 7.82
N SER A 129 -14.83 -8.97 8.09
CA SER A 129 -15.80 -10.05 8.27
C SER A 129 -15.34 -11.02 9.39
N PRO A 130 -15.41 -10.61 10.66
CA PRO A 130 -14.88 -11.38 11.79
C PRO A 130 -15.58 -12.74 12.01
N GLY A 131 -16.73 -12.98 11.38
CA GLY A 131 -17.47 -14.25 11.47
C GLY A 131 -17.10 -15.29 10.41
N VAL A 132 -16.39 -14.91 9.35
CA VAL A 132 -16.02 -15.84 8.27
C VAL A 132 -14.54 -16.20 8.41
N PRO A 133 -14.19 -17.48 8.64
CA PRO A 133 -12.78 -17.87 8.73
C PRO A 133 -12.12 -17.71 7.36
N ASN A 134 -11.19 -16.77 7.27
CA ASN A 134 -10.37 -16.54 6.08
C ASN A 134 -8.91 -16.42 6.52
N PRO A 135 -8.25 -17.55 6.84
CA PRO A 135 -6.91 -17.52 7.37
C PRO A 135 -5.90 -17.07 6.32
N VAL A 136 -5.07 -16.08 6.65
CA VAL A 136 -4.01 -15.53 5.79
C VAL A 136 -2.70 -15.55 6.56
N ILE A 137 -1.61 -15.95 5.87
CA ILE A 137 -0.25 -15.83 6.39
C ILE A 137 0.46 -14.72 5.62
N ASN A 138 0.86 -13.67 6.35
CA ASN A 138 1.54 -12.50 5.82
C ASN A 138 3.01 -12.53 6.26
N LEU A 139 3.93 -12.59 5.29
CA LEU A 139 5.35 -12.30 5.52
C LEU A 139 5.56 -10.80 5.31
N SER A 140 5.65 -10.05 6.40
CA SER A 140 5.78 -8.59 6.36
C SER A 140 7.25 -8.19 6.53
N CYS A 141 7.77 -7.40 5.60
CA CYS A 141 9.08 -6.76 5.74
C CYS A 141 8.91 -5.44 6.50
N MET A 142 9.59 -5.31 7.64
CA MET A 142 9.60 -4.10 8.47
C MET A 142 10.80 -3.21 8.17
N ASP A 143 11.83 -3.74 7.51
CA ASP A 143 13.08 -3.06 7.23
C ASP A 143 13.22 -2.74 5.73
N ALA A 144 12.92 -1.49 5.37
CA ALA A 144 13.01 -1.01 3.99
C ALA A 144 14.45 -0.92 3.47
N SER A 145 15.45 -0.88 4.37
CA SER A 145 16.88 -0.80 3.97
C SER A 145 17.31 -2.03 3.16
N LEU A 146 16.72 -3.21 3.43
CA LEU A 146 17.07 -4.46 2.76
C LEU A 146 16.82 -4.41 1.25
N SER A 147 15.75 -3.73 0.83
CA SER A 147 15.38 -3.62 -0.59
C SER A 147 16.27 -2.64 -1.35
N ILE A 148 16.70 -1.56 -0.72
CA ILE A 148 17.50 -0.50 -1.38
C ILE A 148 19.01 -0.77 -1.30
N LYS A 149 19.47 -1.56 -0.33
CA LYS A 149 20.88 -1.96 -0.17
C LYS A 149 21.57 -2.43 -1.46
N PRO A 150 21.01 -3.32 -2.28
CA PRO A 150 21.65 -3.71 -3.55
C PRO A 150 21.80 -2.54 -4.52
N VAL A 151 20.89 -1.57 -4.51
CA VAL A 151 20.97 -0.37 -5.36
C VAL A 151 22.15 0.49 -4.94
N PHE A 152 22.32 0.74 -3.63
CA PHE A 152 23.46 1.51 -3.12
C PHE A 152 24.81 0.82 -3.31
N ASN A 153 24.85 -0.53 -3.29
CA ASN A 153 26.08 -1.27 -3.55
C ASN A 153 26.46 -1.31 -5.03
N ARG A 154 25.47 -1.31 -5.93
CA ARG A 154 25.68 -1.43 -7.38
C ARG A 154 26.04 -0.11 -8.03
N PHE A 155 25.47 1.00 -7.56
CA PHE A 155 25.66 2.32 -8.17
C PHE A 155 26.53 3.22 -7.31
N GLN A 156 27.47 3.93 -7.93
CA GLN A 156 28.38 4.84 -7.23
C GLN A 156 27.66 6.08 -6.66
N SER A 157 26.68 6.62 -7.40
CA SER A 157 25.93 7.81 -7.00
C SER A 157 24.45 7.59 -7.27
N VAL A 158 23.64 7.63 -6.22
CA VAL A 158 22.17 7.56 -6.28
C VAL A 158 21.60 8.88 -5.80
N ILE A 159 20.80 9.54 -6.64
CA ILE A 159 20.17 10.82 -6.32
C ILE A 159 18.68 10.54 -6.08
N ILE A 160 18.20 10.87 -4.88
CA ILE A 160 16.78 10.77 -4.52
C ILE A 160 16.20 12.18 -4.57
N THR A 161 15.29 12.42 -5.52
CA THR A 161 14.58 13.69 -5.67
C THR A 161 13.09 13.47 -5.53
N SER A 162 12.43 14.22 -4.65
CA SER A 162 10.98 14.35 -4.65
C SER A 162 10.59 15.72 -4.10
N GLY A 163 9.51 16.28 -4.64
CA GLY A 163 9.00 17.60 -4.26
C GLY A 163 8.25 17.61 -2.92
N THR A 164 7.92 16.45 -2.36
CA THR A 164 7.11 16.29 -1.14
C THR A 164 7.85 15.63 0.02
N LEU A 165 9.17 15.41 -0.11
CA LEU A 165 9.98 14.82 0.96
C LEU A 165 10.03 15.78 2.15
N SER A 166 9.35 15.41 3.24
CA SER A 166 9.38 16.16 4.48
C SER A 166 9.09 15.23 5.66
N PRO A 167 9.90 15.23 6.73
CA PRO A 167 11.23 15.82 6.87
C PRO A 167 12.33 15.01 6.13
N VAL A 168 13.28 15.68 5.48
CA VAL A 168 14.36 15.02 4.70
C VAL A 168 15.27 14.14 5.58
N GLU A 169 15.38 14.45 6.87
CA GLU A 169 16.19 13.72 7.86
C GLU A 169 15.66 12.31 8.20
N MET A 170 14.39 12.02 7.88
CA MET A 170 13.77 10.73 8.19
C MET A 170 14.29 9.62 7.27
N TYR A 171 14.47 9.92 5.98
CA TYR A 171 14.82 8.93 4.96
C TYR A 171 16.17 8.24 5.20
N PRO A 172 17.26 8.96 5.56
CA PRO A 172 18.55 8.33 5.90
C PRO A 172 18.44 7.32 7.05
N LYS A 173 17.57 7.59 8.04
CA LYS A 173 17.37 6.73 9.21
C LYS A 173 16.57 5.47 8.87
N ILE A 174 15.56 5.58 8.00
CA ILE A 174 14.72 4.44 7.59
C ILE A 174 15.45 3.52 6.62
N LEU A 175 16.17 4.09 5.66
CA LEU A 175 16.79 3.35 4.56
C LEU A 175 18.26 2.96 4.85
N ASP A 176 18.76 3.28 6.04
CA ASP A 176 20.13 3.00 6.52
C ASP A 176 21.22 3.45 5.53
N PHE A 177 21.19 4.73 5.15
CA PHE A 177 22.22 5.32 4.29
C PHE A 177 22.68 6.68 4.82
N ARG A 178 23.89 7.10 4.40
CA ARG A 178 24.46 8.40 4.75
C ARG A 178 24.54 9.27 3.50
N PRO A 179 23.63 10.22 3.29
CA PRO A 179 23.74 11.16 2.18
C PRO A 179 24.93 12.09 2.38
N VAL A 180 25.62 12.42 1.28
CA VAL A 180 26.64 13.49 1.27
C VAL A 180 25.97 14.86 1.27
N VAL A 181 24.86 14.99 0.55
CA VAL A 181 24.06 16.22 0.44
C VAL A 181 22.63 15.91 0.81
N SER A 182 22.10 16.65 1.78
CA SER A 182 20.68 16.69 2.11
C SER A 182 20.23 18.15 2.08
N ALA A 183 19.49 18.53 1.04
CA ALA A 183 19.03 19.89 0.86
C ALA A 183 17.53 19.90 0.54
N SER A 184 16.79 20.79 1.19
CA SER A 184 15.46 21.20 0.76
C SER A 184 15.59 22.49 -0.03
N LEU A 185 15.11 22.48 -1.26
CA LEU A 185 15.06 23.67 -2.10
C LEU A 185 13.70 24.34 -1.87
N SER A 186 13.69 25.50 -1.21
CA SER A 186 12.47 26.27 -1.07
C SER A 186 12.08 26.88 -2.41
N ILE A 187 10.78 26.84 -2.73
CA ILE A 187 10.28 27.45 -3.96
C ILE A 187 10.27 28.97 -3.79
N THR A 188 11.02 29.67 -4.63
CA THR A 188 10.98 31.14 -4.70
C THR A 188 9.97 31.55 -5.76
N LEU A 189 8.75 31.88 -5.34
CA LEU A 189 7.70 32.35 -6.24
C LEU A 189 7.65 33.88 -6.20
N ALA A 190 7.54 34.52 -7.36
CA ALA A 190 7.40 35.98 -7.45
C ALA A 190 6.09 36.51 -6.82
N ARG A 191 5.12 35.62 -6.60
CA ARG A 191 3.82 35.90 -5.95
C ARG A 191 3.46 34.73 -5.03
N PRO A 192 2.72 34.96 -3.94
CA PRO A 192 2.18 33.87 -3.13
C PRO A 192 1.07 33.15 -3.92
N SER A 193 1.45 32.15 -4.72
CA SER A 193 0.49 31.40 -5.55
C SER A 193 -0.23 30.28 -4.78
N ILE A 194 0.14 30.04 -3.52
CA ILE A 194 -0.43 29.00 -2.67
C ILE A 194 -0.83 29.64 -1.33
N CYS A 195 -2.08 29.43 -0.92
CA CYS A 195 -2.62 29.90 0.35
C CYS A 195 -3.06 28.69 1.19
N PRO A 196 -2.19 28.13 2.04
CA PRO A 196 -2.58 27.07 2.97
C PRO A 196 -3.45 27.66 4.09
N LEU A 197 -4.65 27.11 4.26
CA LEU A 197 -5.58 27.50 5.33
C LEU A 197 -5.97 26.28 6.15
N ILE A 198 -5.86 26.38 7.47
CA ILE A 198 -6.29 25.34 8.41
C ILE A 198 -7.63 25.78 9.02
N VAL A 199 -8.71 25.08 8.68
CA VAL A 199 -10.05 25.35 9.22
C VAL A 199 -10.27 24.46 10.45
N SER A 200 -10.14 25.04 11.64
CA SER A 200 -10.24 24.28 12.91
C SER A 200 -11.66 24.19 13.47
N LYS A 201 -12.56 25.09 13.06
CA LYS A 201 -13.92 25.21 13.62
C LYS A 201 -14.94 25.47 12.52
N GLY A 202 -16.15 24.94 12.69
CA GLY A 202 -17.30 25.24 11.84
C GLY A 202 -17.95 26.58 12.16
N SER A 203 -19.00 26.92 11.42
CA SER A 203 -19.84 28.12 11.66
C SER A 203 -20.38 28.15 13.10
N ASP A 204 -20.68 26.97 13.63
CA ASP A 204 -21.30 26.78 14.95
C ASP A 204 -20.24 26.75 16.08
N GLN A 205 -18.98 27.12 15.80
CA GLN A 205 -17.83 27.03 16.72
C GLN A 205 -17.45 25.61 17.19
N VAL A 206 -18.15 24.58 16.69
CA VAL A 206 -17.79 23.18 16.91
C VAL A 206 -16.45 22.87 16.25
N ALA A 207 -15.57 22.16 16.96
CA ALA A 207 -14.28 21.77 16.44
C ALA A 207 -14.44 20.76 15.29
N LEU A 208 -13.86 21.06 14.13
CA LEU A 208 -13.82 20.13 13.00
C LEU A 208 -12.72 19.10 13.25
N SER A 209 -13.12 17.84 13.41
CA SER A 209 -12.21 16.75 13.72
C SER A 209 -12.62 15.47 12.99
N SER A 210 -11.63 14.81 12.38
CA SER A 210 -11.80 13.49 11.77
C SER A 210 -11.34 12.33 12.67
N ARG A 211 -11.20 12.57 13.98
CA ARG A 211 -10.90 11.50 14.95
C ARG A 211 -11.98 10.43 14.90
N PHE A 212 -11.60 9.17 15.10
CA PHE A 212 -12.50 8.02 14.96
C PHE A 212 -13.80 8.17 15.78
N GLU A 213 -13.70 8.70 16.99
CA GLU A 213 -14.82 8.91 17.91
C GLU A 213 -15.77 10.03 17.45
N THR A 214 -15.24 11.10 16.88
CA THR A 214 -16.00 12.33 16.58
C THR A 214 -16.43 12.44 15.11
N ARG A 215 -15.89 11.59 14.22
CA ARG A 215 -16.10 11.73 12.77
C ARG A 215 -17.51 11.34 12.30
N GLU A 216 -18.20 10.51 13.07
CA GLU A 216 -19.59 10.08 12.81
C GLU A 216 -20.61 11.02 13.43
N GLU A 217 -20.15 12.03 14.17
CA GLU A 217 -21.04 13.02 14.77
C GLU A 217 -21.68 13.88 13.66
N VAL A 218 -23.02 13.93 13.68
CA VAL A 218 -23.81 14.61 12.64
C VAL A 218 -23.46 16.11 12.54
N SER A 219 -23.10 16.73 13.67
CA SER A 219 -22.66 18.12 13.76
C SER A 219 -21.41 18.39 12.91
N VAL A 220 -20.42 17.50 12.97
CA VAL A 220 -19.16 17.62 12.23
C VAL A 220 -19.38 17.39 10.74
N VAL A 221 -20.14 16.35 10.37
CA VAL A 221 -20.48 16.04 8.97
C VAL A 221 -21.22 17.20 8.30
N ARG A 222 -22.17 17.82 9.02
CA ARG A 222 -22.90 18.99 8.55
C ARG A 222 -21.97 20.19 8.34
N ASN A 223 -21.06 20.46 9.27
CA ASN A 223 -20.10 21.57 9.16
C ASN A 223 -19.13 21.37 7.98
N TYR A 224 -18.69 20.14 7.70
CA TYR A 224 -17.91 19.85 6.49
C TYR A 224 -18.71 20.11 5.21
N GLY A 225 -19.99 19.75 5.20
CA GLY A 225 -20.89 20.02 4.08
C GLY A 225 -21.10 21.51 3.85
N ALA A 226 -21.32 22.29 4.92
CA ALA A 226 -21.46 23.74 4.86
C ALA A 226 -20.18 24.41 4.31
N LEU A 227 -19.01 24.01 4.83
CA LEU A 227 -17.71 24.48 4.34
C LEU A 227 -17.53 24.20 2.84
N LEU A 228 -17.88 22.98 2.39
CA LEU A 228 -17.78 22.61 0.99
C LEU A 228 -18.69 23.45 0.09
N VAL A 229 -19.93 23.70 0.53
CA VAL A 229 -20.89 24.52 -0.23
C VAL A 229 -20.39 25.96 -0.34
N GLU A 230 -19.91 26.56 0.75
CA GLU A 230 -19.35 27.92 0.77
C GLU A 230 -18.11 28.05 -0.13
N LEU A 231 -17.19 27.08 -0.05
CA LEU A 231 -16.02 27.05 -0.94
C LEU A 231 -16.43 26.88 -2.40
N ALA A 232 -17.44 26.04 -2.68
CA ALA A 232 -17.96 25.87 -4.04
C ALA A 232 -18.62 27.14 -4.62
N SER A 233 -19.10 28.08 -3.79
CA SER A 233 -19.52 29.41 -4.30
C SER A 233 -18.36 30.34 -4.61
N CYS A 234 -17.29 30.27 -3.82
CA CYS A 234 -16.19 31.24 -3.91
C CYS A 234 -15.14 30.83 -4.96
N VAL A 235 -14.91 29.53 -5.12
CA VAL A 235 -13.84 28.99 -5.96
C VAL A 235 -14.34 28.75 -7.39
N PRO A 236 -13.73 29.35 -8.42
CA PRO A 236 -14.07 29.06 -9.81
C PRO A 236 -13.58 27.67 -10.25
N ASP A 237 -14.15 27.14 -11.33
CA ASP A 237 -13.69 25.91 -12.00
C ASP A 237 -13.68 24.66 -11.10
N GLY A 238 -12.52 24.03 -10.92
CA GLY A 238 -12.33 22.76 -10.23
C GLY A 238 -12.00 22.88 -8.74
N LEU A 239 -12.74 22.10 -7.95
CA LEU A 239 -12.46 21.87 -6.54
C LEU A 239 -12.24 20.37 -6.31
N VAL A 240 -11.18 20.01 -5.58
CA VAL A 240 -10.82 18.60 -5.30
C VAL A 240 -10.89 18.38 -3.80
N CYS A 241 -11.66 17.38 -3.38
CA CYS A 241 -11.80 16.99 -1.99
C CYS A 241 -11.17 15.63 -1.76
N PHE A 242 -10.35 15.52 -0.73
CA PHE A 242 -9.73 14.28 -0.31
C PHE A 242 -10.28 13.83 1.05
N PHE A 243 -10.80 12.62 1.10
CA PHE A 243 -11.27 11.94 2.30
C PHE A 243 -10.23 10.93 2.80
N THR A 244 -10.37 10.51 4.06
CA THR A 244 -9.46 9.56 4.70
C THR A 244 -9.67 8.11 4.27
N SER A 245 -10.91 7.69 3.96
CA SER A 245 -11.24 6.34 3.51
C SER A 245 -12.51 6.30 2.64
N TYR A 246 -12.66 5.25 1.83
CA TYR A 246 -13.88 5.02 1.03
C TYR A 246 -15.12 4.84 1.90
N VAL A 247 -15.02 4.09 3.00
CA VAL A 247 -16.14 3.89 3.95
C VAL A 247 -16.61 5.22 4.54
N TYR A 248 -15.66 6.12 4.84
CA TYR A 248 -16.00 7.44 5.36
C TYR A 248 -16.60 8.36 4.29
N LEU A 249 -16.11 8.28 3.05
CA LEU A 249 -16.69 9.00 1.92
C LEU A 249 -18.16 8.59 1.71
N GLU A 250 -18.44 7.28 1.65
CA GLU A 250 -19.80 6.75 1.45
C GLU A 250 -20.76 7.19 2.56
N SER A 251 -20.34 7.10 3.83
CA SER A 251 -21.19 7.50 4.95
C SER A 251 -21.47 9.01 4.98
N VAL A 252 -20.47 9.84 4.68
CA VAL A 252 -20.62 11.30 4.62
C VAL A 252 -21.51 11.71 3.44
N VAL A 253 -21.33 11.10 2.27
CA VAL A 253 -22.16 11.38 1.09
C VAL A 253 -23.62 10.98 1.32
N ALA A 254 -23.86 9.83 1.95
CA ALA A 254 -25.21 9.41 2.34
C ALA A 254 -25.87 10.41 3.29
N ALA A 255 -25.14 10.85 4.33
CA ALA A 255 -25.63 11.87 5.26
C ALA A 255 -25.88 13.24 4.59
N TRP A 256 -25.03 13.65 3.64
CA TRP A 256 -25.22 14.90 2.89
C TRP A 256 -26.41 14.86 1.94
N TYR A 257 -26.76 13.67 1.43
CA TYR A 257 -27.97 13.48 0.65
C TYR A 257 -29.21 13.65 1.52
N GLU A 258 -29.26 12.99 2.68
CA GLU A 258 -30.40 13.12 3.63
C GLU A 258 -30.59 14.56 4.14
N GLN A 259 -29.49 15.29 4.34
CA GLN A 259 -29.53 16.69 4.80
C GLN A 259 -29.82 17.71 3.68
N GLY A 260 -29.88 17.29 2.42
CA GLY A 260 -30.09 18.18 1.27
C GLY A 260 -28.90 19.11 0.95
N VAL A 261 -27.70 18.81 1.48
CA VAL A 261 -26.46 19.55 1.18
C VAL A 261 -26.02 19.29 -0.27
N LEU A 262 -26.22 18.06 -0.74
CA LEU A 262 -25.82 17.65 -2.08
C LEU A 262 -26.55 18.45 -3.18
N ASP A 263 -27.84 18.71 -2.98
CA ASP A 263 -28.64 19.52 -3.91
C ASP A 263 -28.14 20.95 -4.01
N GLN A 264 -27.73 21.53 -2.87
CA GLN A 264 -27.14 22.88 -2.84
C GLN A 264 -25.80 22.92 -3.58
N LEU A 265 -25.00 21.86 -3.46
CA LEU A 265 -23.73 21.72 -4.15
C LEU A 265 -23.93 21.55 -5.66
N GLN A 266 -24.84 20.67 -6.08
CA GLN A 266 -25.14 20.39 -7.50
C GLN A 266 -25.70 21.59 -8.26
N ARG A 267 -26.41 22.49 -7.57
CA ARG A 267 -26.85 23.77 -8.14
C ARG A 267 -25.68 24.68 -8.53
N ARG A 268 -24.52 24.52 -7.86
CA ARG A 268 -23.33 25.36 -8.08
C ARG A 268 -22.32 24.68 -9.01
N LYS A 269 -21.99 23.41 -8.78
CA LYS A 269 -20.98 22.65 -9.52
C LYS A 269 -21.40 21.20 -9.72
N LEU A 270 -20.88 20.56 -10.77
CA LEU A 270 -21.10 19.13 -10.99
C LEU A 270 -20.28 18.30 -10.00
N LEU A 271 -20.88 17.24 -9.45
CA LEU A 271 -20.24 16.36 -8.49
C LEU A 271 -19.77 15.07 -9.18
N PHE A 272 -18.53 14.68 -8.92
CA PHE A 272 -17.96 13.40 -9.32
C PHE A 272 -17.39 12.69 -8.10
N LEU A 273 -17.61 11.38 -8.03
CA LEU A 273 -17.18 10.51 -6.93
C LEU A 273 -16.12 9.54 -7.45
N GLU A 274 -15.05 9.36 -6.69
CA GLU A 274 -14.10 8.26 -6.91
C GLU A 274 -14.70 6.95 -6.36
N THR A 275 -14.67 5.90 -7.18
CA THR A 275 -15.06 4.55 -6.77
C THR A 275 -13.83 3.64 -6.73
N PRO A 276 -13.86 2.50 -6.02
CA PRO A 276 -12.73 1.57 -6.03
C PRO A 276 -12.46 0.98 -7.43
N ASP A 277 -13.47 0.98 -8.32
CA ASP A 277 -13.32 0.53 -9.70
C ASP A 277 -12.51 1.52 -10.55
N ALA A 278 -11.57 0.97 -11.32
CA ALA A 278 -10.67 1.77 -12.16
C ALA A 278 -11.40 2.35 -13.38
N ALA A 279 -12.32 1.59 -13.99
CA ALA A 279 -12.99 2.01 -15.21
C ALA A 279 -13.97 3.17 -14.94
N GLU A 280 -14.76 3.05 -13.87
CA GLU A 280 -15.64 4.12 -13.41
C GLU A 280 -14.87 5.38 -13.01
N THR A 281 -13.77 5.23 -12.25
CA THR A 281 -12.94 6.37 -11.83
C THR A 281 -12.34 7.11 -13.02
N ALA A 282 -11.87 6.37 -14.04
CA ALA A 282 -11.34 6.99 -15.27
C ALA A 282 -12.42 7.78 -16.02
N LEU A 283 -13.66 7.26 -16.06
CA LEU A 283 -14.79 7.96 -16.67
C LEU A 283 -15.18 9.21 -15.87
N ALA A 284 -15.24 9.10 -14.54
CA ALA A 284 -15.54 10.23 -13.65
C ALA A 284 -14.51 11.35 -13.80
N LEU A 285 -13.22 11.01 -13.89
CA LEU A 285 -12.14 11.98 -14.09
C LEU A 285 -12.20 12.64 -15.48
N ALA A 286 -12.46 11.86 -16.53
CA ALA A 286 -12.62 12.42 -17.88
C ALA A 286 -13.80 13.41 -17.95
N ASN A 287 -14.89 13.11 -17.25
CA ASN A 287 -16.05 14.01 -17.18
C ASN A 287 -15.81 15.23 -16.28
N TYR A 288 -15.02 15.07 -15.21
CA TYR A 288 -14.56 16.17 -14.36
C TYR A 288 -13.79 17.22 -15.16
N VAL A 289 -12.80 16.79 -15.94
CA VAL A 289 -11.99 17.67 -16.78
C VAL A 289 -12.87 18.42 -17.78
N LYS A 290 -13.75 17.70 -18.50
CA LYS A 290 -14.71 18.32 -19.43
C LYS A 290 -15.62 19.33 -18.76
N ALA A 291 -16.08 19.08 -17.53
CA ALA A 291 -16.94 19.98 -16.79
C ALA A 291 -16.22 21.28 -16.37
N CYS A 292 -14.93 21.18 -16.02
CA CYS A 292 -14.08 22.32 -15.74
C CYS A 292 -13.79 23.14 -16.99
N GLU A 293 -13.48 22.49 -18.13
CA GLU A 293 -13.22 23.17 -19.41
C GLU A 293 -14.45 23.87 -19.99
N ASN A 294 -15.64 23.29 -19.80
CA ASN A 294 -16.90 23.86 -20.27
C ASN A 294 -17.45 25.00 -19.37
N GLY A 295 -16.71 25.42 -18.34
CA GLY A 295 -17.03 26.59 -17.50
C GLY A 295 -18.15 26.38 -16.47
N ARG A 296 -18.70 25.16 -16.34
CA ARG A 296 -19.69 24.85 -15.27
C ARG A 296 -19.01 24.64 -13.92
N GLY A 297 -17.76 24.19 -13.94
CA GLY A 297 -17.01 23.82 -12.75
C GLY A 297 -17.45 22.49 -12.15
N ALA A 298 -16.53 21.85 -11.45
CA ALA A 298 -16.74 20.51 -10.92
C ALA A 298 -16.09 20.32 -9.55
N VAL A 299 -16.68 19.42 -8.78
CA VAL A 299 -16.19 18.96 -7.47
C VAL A 299 -15.88 17.48 -7.60
N LEU A 300 -14.63 17.10 -7.32
CA LEU A 300 -14.21 15.71 -7.27
C LEU A 300 -14.06 15.29 -5.81
N LEU A 301 -14.87 14.33 -5.34
CA LEU A 301 -14.66 13.70 -4.05
C LEU A 301 -13.83 12.43 -4.25
N SER A 302 -12.65 12.42 -3.66
CA SER A 302 -11.62 11.39 -3.83
C SER A 302 -11.08 10.96 -2.48
N VAL A 303 -10.30 9.89 -2.44
CA VAL A 303 -9.64 9.41 -1.22
C VAL A 303 -8.16 9.73 -1.30
N ALA A 304 -7.56 10.24 -0.22
CA ALA A 304 -6.14 10.64 -0.17
C ALA A 304 -5.13 9.48 -0.38
N ARG A 305 -5.61 8.24 -0.40
CA ARG A 305 -4.86 7.01 -0.70
C ARG A 305 -5.46 6.26 -1.89
N GLY A 306 -6.34 6.93 -2.63
CA GLY A 306 -6.98 6.41 -3.81
C GLY A 306 -6.05 6.52 -5.01
N LYS A 307 -6.46 5.91 -6.12
CA LYS A 307 -5.69 5.90 -7.37
C LYS A 307 -5.49 7.30 -7.92
N VAL A 308 -6.48 8.17 -7.71
CA VAL A 308 -6.48 9.56 -8.17
C VAL A 308 -5.39 10.38 -7.47
N SER A 309 -5.12 10.12 -6.19
CA SER A 309 -4.16 10.89 -5.39
C SER A 309 -2.68 10.65 -5.75
N GLU A 310 -2.35 9.49 -6.34
CA GLU A 310 -0.96 9.12 -6.64
C GLU A 310 -0.57 9.36 -8.11
N GLY A 311 -1.53 9.32 -9.03
CA GLY A 311 -1.24 9.24 -10.47
C GLY A 311 -1.77 10.39 -11.33
N VAL A 312 -2.52 11.33 -10.76
CA VAL A 312 -3.18 12.40 -11.52
C VAL A 312 -2.64 13.74 -11.06
N ASP A 313 -2.12 14.52 -12.01
CA ASP A 313 -1.75 15.91 -11.79
C ASP A 313 -2.92 16.84 -12.13
N PHE A 314 -3.25 17.75 -11.22
CA PHE A 314 -4.34 18.71 -11.41
C PHE A 314 -3.77 20.04 -11.88
N ASP A 315 -3.73 20.21 -13.19
CA ASP A 315 -3.13 21.40 -13.78
C ASP A 315 -4.01 22.65 -13.64
N HIS A 316 -3.39 23.78 -13.26
CA HIS A 316 -3.96 25.13 -13.16
C HIS A 316 -5.42 25.23 -12.67
N HIS A 317 -6.38 25.21 -13.60
CA HIS A 317 -7.82 25.43 -13.33
C HIS A 317 -8.56 24.17 -12.91
N LEU A 318 -7.96 22.99 -13.08
CA LEU A 318 -8.53 21.72 -12.68
C LEU A 318 -8.55 21.55 -11.17
N GLY A 319 -7.70 22.25 -10.41
CA GLY A 319 -7.63 22.13 -8.95
C GLY A 319 -7.35 23.46 -8.27
N ARG A 320 -8.26 24.44 -8.42
CA ARG A 320 -8.08 25.79 -7.84
C ARG A 320 -8.12 25.78 -6.31
N ALA A 321 -8.92 24.90 -5.73
CA ALA A 321 -8.92 24.64 -4.30
C ALA A 321 -8.88 23.13 -4.04
N VAL A 322 -7.98 22.74 -3.14
CA VAL A 322 -7.87 21.37 -2.64
C VAL A 322 -8.29 21.37 -1.18
N LEU A 323 -9.31 20.59 -0.86
CA LEU A 323 -9.86 20.45 0.48
C LEU A 323 -9.51 19.06 1.03
N MET A 324 -8.71 19.03 2.09
CA MET A 324 -8.38 17.80 2.78
C MET A 324 -9.32 17.62 3.98
N PHE A 325 -10.24 16.67 3.91
CA PHE A 325 -11.14 16.34 5.00
C PHE A 325 -10.43 15.45 6.01
N GLY A 326 -9.94 16.09 7.08
CA GLY A 326 -9.23 15.41 8.15
C GLY A 326 -7.78 15.06 7.80
N ILE A 327 -7.17 14.24 8.64
CA ILE A 327 -5.78 13.80 8.46
C ILE A 327 -5.79 12.35 7.95
N PRO A 328 -5.10 12.04 6.83
CA PRO A 328 -5.10 10.71 6.22
C PRO A 328 -4.21 9.73 7.01
N LEU A 329 -4.71 9.28 8.16
CA LEU A 329 -4.04 8.29 9.00
C LEU A 329 -4.16 6.88 8.40
N CYS A 330 -3.14 6.05 8.62
CA CYS A 330 -3.27 4.63 8.36
C CYS A 330 -4.31 4.08 9.33
N THR A 331 -5.29 3.33 8.84
CA THR A 331 -6.11 2.52 9.73
C THR A 331 -5.19 1.56 10.48
N PRO A 332 -5.14 1.61 11.82
CA PRO A 332 -4.36 0.66 12.59
C PRO A 332 -4.95 -0.72 12.33
N ARG A 333 -4.13 -1.67 11.85
CA ARG A 333 -4.54 -3.06 11.77
C ARG A 333 -4.79 -3.56 13.19
N ALA A 334 -5.94 -4.21 13.40
CA ALA A 334 -6.41 -4.69 14.69
C ALA A 334 -5.45 -5.79 15.19
N GLY A 335 -4.39 -5.37 15.87
CA GLY A 335 -3.30 -6.24 16.31
C GLY A 335 -2.05 -5.48 16.77
N TYR A 336 -1.88 -4.23 16.33
CA TYR A 336 -0.83 -3.35 16.84
C TYR A 336 -1.32 -2.52 18.03
N SER A 337 -1.45 -3.15 19.20
CA SER A 337 -1.42 -2.42 20.47
C SER A 337 0.03 -2.14 20.86
N GLY A 338 0.65 -1.15 20.21
CA GLY A 338 1.85 -0.50 20.74
C GLY A 338 1.42 0.55 21.78
N PRO A 339 2.16 0.72 22.89
CA PRO A 339 1.87 1.81 23.82
C PRO A 339 2.13 3.14 23.09
N GLY A 340 1.16 4.05 23.19
CA GLY A 340 1.25 5.41 22.66
C GLY A 340 2.20 6.31 23.42
#